data_AF-A0A3A9YND9-F1
#
_entry.id   AF-A0A3A9YND9-F1
#
_cell.length_a   1.000
_cell.length_b   1.000
_cell.length_c   1.000
_cell.angle_alpha   90.00
_cell.angle_beta   90.00
_cell.angle_gamma   90.00
#
_symmetry.space_group_name_H-M   'P 1'
#
loop_
_entity.id
_entity.type
_entity.pdbx_description
1 polymer ?
#
loop_
_entity_poly.entity_id
_entity_poly.type
_entity_poly.pdbx_seq_one_letter_code
_entity_poly.pdbx_strand_id
1 'polypeptide(L)'
;MNLQYPIGKFKSPNTITKEQITTWIKDIEELPKKIEKLVSNFSEAQLETPYRPDGWTARQVIHHIHDSHHNGYIRFKWALTEEQPVIKAYYEDRWAELFDTKSAPIHLSLDLIKALHAKWVYFLKGLSDEDLGKVFIHPEGDVAISLAEDIGIYAWHGNHHLAHLQIIAGTFK
;
A
#
# COMPACT_ATOMS: atom_id res chain seq x y z
N MET A 1 14.91 -17.47 -1.47
CA MET A 1 13.86 -16.43 -1.65
C MET A 1 13.70 -15.70 -0.32
N ASN A 2 13.73 -14.38 -0.30
CA ASN A 2 13.46 -13.62 0.92
C ASN A 2 11.93 -13.42 1.03
N LEU A 3 11.27 -14.17 1.92
CA LEU A 3 9.81 -14.10 2.09
C LEU A 3 9.33 -12.78 2.67
N GLN A 4 10.20 -12.01 3.34
CA GLN A 4 9.88 -10.67 3.85
C GLN A 4 9.90 -9.61 2.75
N TYR A 5 10.65 -9.83 1.66
CA TYR A 5 10.74 -8.93 0.51
C TYR A 5 10.74 -9.73 -0.80
N PRO A 6 9.61 -10.38 -1.14
CA PRO A 6 9.54 -11.31 -2.27
C PRO A 6 9.79 -10.63 -3.63
N ILE A 7 9.54 -9.32 -3.73
CA ILE A 7 9.80 -8.49 -4.92
C ILE A 7 10.95 -7.48 -4.69
N GLY A 8 11.76 -7.67 -3.65
CA GLY A 8 12.77 -6.70 -3.23
C GLY A 8 12.18 -5.46 -2.55
N LYS A 9 13.04 -4.51 -2.15
CA LYS A 9 12.66 -3.21 -1.59
C LYS A 9 12.43 -2.19 -2.69
N PHE A 10 11.57 -1.19 -2.42
CA PHE A 10 11.44 -0.03 -3.31
C PHE A 10 12.79 0.67 -3.46
N LYS A 11 13.10 1.07 -4.69
CA LYS A 11 14.27 1.87 -5.03
C LYS A 11 13.79 3.02 -5.89
N SER A 12 13.74 4.22 -5.30
CA SER A 12 13.37 5.42 -6.04
C SER A 12 14.41 5.68 -7.14
N PRO A 13 13.99 5.91 -8.41
CA PRO A 13 14.92 6.30 -9.46
C PRO A 13 15.38 7.74 -9.24
N ASN A 14 16.61 8.06 -9.65
CA ASN A 14 17.16 9.43 -9.55
C ASN A 14 16.31 10.48 -10.28
N THR A 15 15.53 10.06 -11.28
CA THR A 15 14.62 10.92 -12.03
C THR A 15 13.35 10.14 -12.29
N ILE A 16 12.23 10.65 -11.80
CA ILE A 16 10.91 10.05 -11.95
C ILE A 16 10.27 10.62 -13.22
N THR A 17 9.94 9.77 -14.18
CA THR A 17 9.31 10.17 -15.45
C THR A 17 7.79 10.09 -15.40
N LYS A 18 7.10 10.79 -16.32
CA LYS A 18 5.63 10.73 -16.42
C LYS A 18 5.13 9.32 -16.75
N GLU A 19 5.88 8.56 -17.53
CA GLU A 19 5.58 7.16 -17.86
C GLU A 19 5.67 6.27 -16.62
N GLN A 20 6.66 6.50 -15.76
CA GLN A 20 6.79 5.78 -14.49
C GLN A 20 5.61 6.10 -13.56
N ILE A 21 5.27 7.38 -13.39
CA ILE A 21 4.12 7.81 -12.59
C ILE A 21 2.83 7.18 -13.14
N THR A 22 2.62 7.21 -14.45
CA THR A 22 1.46 6.59 -15.10
C THR A 22 1.39 5.09 -14.83
N THR A 23 2.53 4.40 -14.87
CA THR A 23 2.63 2.97 -14.56
C THR A 23 2.30 2.70 -13.09
N TRP A 24 2.85 3.49 -12.16
CA TRP A 24 2.57 3.32 -10.73
C TRP A 24 1.12 3.64 -10.36
N ILE A 25 0.51 4.67 -10.95
CA ILE A 25 -0.92 4.95 -10.79
C ILE A 25 -1.75 3.76 -11.28
N LYS A 26 -1.37 3.14 -12.39
CA LYS A 26 -2.05 1.95 -12.92
C LYS A 26 -1.89 0.75 -11.98
N ASP A 27 -0.72 0.55 -11.37
CA ASP A 27 -0.54 -0.50 -10.36
C ASP A 27 -1.46 -0.31 -9.16
N ILE A 28 -1.59 0.93 -8.67
CA ILE A 28 -2.54 1.29 -7.61
C ILE A 28 -3.99 1.03 -8.09
N GLU A 29 -4.35 1.42 -9.31
CA GLU A 29 -5.69 1.22 -9.89
C GLU A 29 -6.09 -0.25 -9.99
N GLU A 30 -5.15 -1.13 -10.37
CA GLU A 30 -5.43 -2.55 -10.57
C GLU A 30 -5.38 -3.38 -9.29
N LEU A 31 -4.69 -2.91 -8.25
CA LEU A 31 -4.44 -3.67 -7.01
C LEU A 31 -5.72 -4.23 -6.36
N PRO A 32 -6.80 -3.46 -6.14
CA PRO A 32 -8.00 -3.97 -5.45
C PRO A 32 -8.57 -5.21 -6.16
N LYS A 33 -8.66 -5.16 -7.49
CA LYS A 33 -9.17 -6.26 -8.31
C LYS A 33 -8.24 -7.49 -8.26
N LYS A 34 -6.92 -7.27 -8.24
CA LYS A 34 -5.93 -8.36 -8.13
C LYS A 34 -6.05 -9.09 -6.78
N ILE A 35 -6.18 -8.33 -5.69
CA ILE A 35 -6.37 -8.90 -4.35
C ILE A 35 -7.71 -9.64 -4.27
N GLU A 36 -8.81 -8.99 -4.64
CA GLU A 36 -10.16 -9.58 -4.60
C GLU A 36 -10.22 -10.93 -5.35
N LYS A 37 -9.67 -10.97 -6.57
CA LYS A 37 -9.60 -12.21 -7.37
C LYS A 37 -8.74 -13.29 -6.71
N LEU A 38 -7.65 -12.92 -6.06
CA LEU A 38 -6.75 -13.89 -5.42
C LEU A 38 -7.40 -14.51 -4.19
N VAL A 39 -7.99 -13.66 -3.33
CA VAL A 39 -8.51 -14.07 -2.02
C VAL A 39 -9.93 -14.64 -2.09
N SER A 40 -10.65 -14.49 -3.21
CA SER A 40 -11.98 -15.09 -3.38
C SER A 40 -12.00 -16.61 -3.24
N ASN A 41 -10.85 -17.26 -3.42
CA ASN A 41 -10.69 -18.71 -3.31
C ASN A 41 -10.03 -19.14 -1.97
N PHE A 42 -9.78 -18.21 -1.05
CA PHE A 42 -9.17 -18.54 0.23
C PHE A 42 -10.19 -19.20 1.15
N SER A 43 -9.78 -20.30 1.78
CA SER A 43 -10.46 -20.84 2.96
C SER A 43 -10.16 -20.00 4.20
N GLU A 44 -10.98 -20.12 5.24
CA GLU A 44 -10.69 -19.49 6.55
C GLU A 44 -9.31 -19.90 7.08
N ALA A 45 -8.91 -21.17 6.88
CA ALA A 45 -7.58 -21.63 7.27
C ALA A 45 -6.45 -20.89 6.53
N GLN A 46 -6.64 -20.55 5.25
CA GLN A 46 -5.68 -19.74 4.48
C GLN A 46 -5.68 -18.28 4.95
N LEU A 47 -6.83 -17.74 5.38
CA LEU A 47 -6.90 -16.40 5.97
C LEU A 47 -6.09 -16.29 7.26
N GLU A 48 -6.02 -17.37 8.04
CA GLU A 48 -5.22 -17.47 9.26
C GLU A 48 -3.78 -17.97 9.03
N THR A 49 -3.38 -18.24 7.79
CA THR A 49 -2.03 -18.70 7.48
C THR A 49 -1.06 -17.52 7.40
N PRO A 50 0.08 -17.53 8.13
CA PRO A 50 1.08 -16.50 8.02
C PRO A 50 1.87 -16.60 6.71
N TYR A 51 2.18 -15.47 6.07
CA TYR A 51 2.93 -15.47 4.80
C TYR A 51 4.39 -15.93 4.93
N ARG A 52 4.92 -15.95 6.16
CA ARG A 52 6.24 -16.46 6.55
C ARG A 52 6.25 -16.81 8.04
N PRO A 53 7.25 -17.55 8.56
CA PRO A 53 7.42 -17.71 10.00
C PRO A 53 7.47 -16.34 10.71
N ASP A 54 6.69 -16.23 11.79
CA ASP A 54 6.49 -15.00 12.59
C ASP A 54 6.00 -13.78 11.77
N GLY A 55 5.44 -14.01 10.59
CA GLY A 55 4.81 -13.00 9.74
C GLY A 55 3.30 -12.89 10.00
N TRP A 56 2.71 -11.85 9.42
CA TRP A 56 1.27 -11.64 9.46
C TRP A 56 0.49 -12.70 8.69
N THR A 57 -0.74 -12.96 9.14
CA THR A 57 -1.72 -13.78 8.41
C THR A 57 -2.21 -13.06 7.15
N ALA A 58 -2.82 -13.80 6.21
CA ALA A 58 -3.48 -13.18 5.05
C ALA A 58 -4.52 -12.14 5.48
N ARG A 59 -5.31 -12.42 6.54
CA ARG A 59 -6.29 -11.47 7.07
C ARG A 59 -5.63 -10.17 7.53
N GLN A 60 -4.59 -10.26 8.35
CA GLN A 60 -3.83 -9.09 8.81
C GLN A 60 -3.22 -8.31 7.64
N VAL A 61 -2.67 -8.99 6.63
CA VAL A 61 -2.11 -8.33 5.43
C VAL A 61 -3.20 -7.56 4.66
N ILE A 62 -4.39 -8.14 4.48
CA ILE A 62 -5.49 -7.47 3.75
C ILE A 62 -5.97 -6.22 4.48
N HIS A 63 -6.11 -6.28 5.80
CA HIS A 63 -6.48 -5.12 6.61
C HIS A 63 -5.36 -4.07 6.63
N HIS A 64 -4.09 -4.47 6.74
CA HIS A 64 -2.95 -3.57 6.67
C HIS A 64 -2.88 -2.79 5.35
N ILE A 65 -3.16 -3.44 4.22
CA ILE A 65 -3.18 -2.75 2.92
C ILE A 65 -4.18 -1.58 2.97
N HIS A 66 -5.38 -1.79 3.53
CA HIS A 66 -6.34 -0.70 3.72
C HIS A 66 -5.75 0.41 4.59
N ASP A 67 -5.28 0.09 5.79
CA ASP A 67 -4.85 1.08 6.78
C ASP A 67 -3.67 1.91 6.28
N SER A 68 -2.68 1.25 5.68
CA SER A 68 -1.50 1.89 5.10
C SER A 68 -1.87 2.81 3.94
N HIS A 69 -2.74 2.36 3.04
CA HIS A 69 -3.15 3.14 1.86
C HIS A 69 -4.07 4.30 2.25
N HIS A 70 -4.89 4.14 3.29
CA HIS A 70 -5.71 5.23 3.82
C HIS A 70 -4.84 6.34 4.42
N ASN A 71 -3.82 5.97 5.20
CA ASN A 71 -2.82 6.93 5.68
C ASN A 71 -2.06 7.59 4.52
N GLY A 72 -1.70 6.82 3.49
CA GLY A 72 -1.09 7.33 2.25
C GLY A 72 -1.93 8.44 1.61
N TYR A 73 -3.20 8.14 1.33
CA TYR A 73 -4.12 9.12 0.77
C TYR A 73 -4.20 10.43 1.58
N ILE A 74 -4.18 10.35 2.91
CA ILE A 74 -4.18 11.53 3.79
C ILE A 74 -2.88 12.34 3.65
N ARG A 75 -1.71 11.67 3.57
CA ARG A 75 -0.40 12.32 3.39
C ARG A 75 -0.35 13.15 2.10
N PHE A 76 -0.93 12.62 1.01
CA PHE A 76 -1.06 13.38 -0.23
C PHE A 76 -1.88 14.67 -0.04
N LYS A 77 -2.96 14.61 0.75
CA LYS A 77 -3.76 15.80 1.03
C LYS A 77 -2.96 16.83 1.81
N TRP A 78 -2.26 16.43 2.87
CA TRP A 78 -1.41 17.32 3.64
C TRP A 78 -0.32 17.97 2.78
N ALA A 79 0.45 17.19 2.02
CA ALA A 79 1.52 17.72 1.17
C ALA A 79 1.03 18.74 0.13
N LEU A 80 -0.22 18.63 -0.34
CA LEU A 80 -0.78 19.58 -1.29
C LEU A 80 -1.31 20.88 -0.65
N THR A 81 -1.68 20.82 0.63
CA THR A 81 -2.37 21.93 1.33
C THR A 81 -1.54 22.60 2.40
N GLU A 82 -0.37 22.04 2.73
CA GLU A 82 0.54 22.53 3.76
C GLU A 82 1.96 22.62 3.20
N GLU A 83 2.78 23.50 3.78
CA GLU A 83 4.17 23.68 3.37
C GLU A 83 5.04 22.62 4.06
N GLN A 84 5.48 21.61 3.30
CA GLN A 84 6.37 20.53 3.75
C GLN A 84 5.98 19.93 5.12
N PRO A 85 4.74 19.46 5.29
CA PRO A 85 4.26 19.02 6.59
C PRO A 85 5.01 17.80 7.09
N VAL A 86 5.29 17.76 8.39
CA VAL A 86 5.75 16.53 9.06
C VAL A 86 4.54 15.61 9.26
N ILE A 87 4.53 14.45 8.60
CA ILE A 87 3.39 13.53 8.68
C ILE A 87 3.37 12.77 9.99
N LYS A 88 2.20 12.25 10.35
CA LYS A 88 2.06 11.34 11.49
C LYS A 88 2.46 9.92 11.07
N ALA A 89 3.54 9.41 11.67
CA ALA A 89 3.86 7.98 11.62
C ALA A 89 2.92 7.19 12.53
N TYR A 90 2.73 5.91 12.22
CA TYR A 90 1.89 5.00 13.00
C TYR A 90 2.61 3.67 13.20
N TYR A 91 2.28 2.98 14.28
CA TYR A 91 2.84 1.68 14.63
C TYR A 91 2.07 0.58 13.92
N GLU A 92 2.38 0.34 12.64
CA GLU A 92 1.70 -0.67 11.81
C GLU A 92 1.75 -2.08 12.43
N ASP A 93 2.86 -2.41 13.09
CA ASP A 93 3.04 -3.63 13.88
C ASP A 93 2.00 -3.75 14.99
N ARG A 94 1.70 -2.67 15.69
CA ARG A 94 0.69 -2.65 16.77
C ARG A 94 -0.74 -2.61 16.23
N TRP A 95 -0.96 -1.97 15.09
CA TRP A 95 -2.27 -1.97 14.41
C TRP A 95 -2.63 -3.39 13.95
N ALA A 96 -1.65 -4.11 13.39
CA ALA A 96 -1.83 -5.51 12.99
C ALA A 96 -2.26 -6.43 14.14
N GLU A 97 -1.95 -6.06 15.39
CA GLU A 97 -2.26 -6.85 16.58
C GLU A 97 -3.65 -6.58 17.18
N LEU A 98 -4.37 -5.56 16.68
CA LEU A 98 -5.71 -5.20 17.14
C LEU A 98 -6.74 -6.28 16.79
N PHE A 99 -7.83 -6.32 17.56
CA PHE A 99 -8.83 -7.39 17.45
C PHE A 99 -9.52 -7.40 16.09
N ASP A 100 -9.78 -6.23 15.51
CA ASP A 100 -10.43 -6.08 14.22
C ASP A 100 -9.49 -6.53 13.10
N THR A 101 -8.22 -6.12 13.12
CA THR A 101 -7.23 -6.61 12.15
C THR A 101 -7.00 -8.12 12.22
N LYS A 102 -7.17 -8.74 13.39
CA LYS A 102 -7.00 -10.18 13.58
C LYS A 102 -8.23 -11.03 13.27
N SER A 103 -9.44 -10.47 13.31
CA SER A 103 -10.66 -11.30 13.26
C SER A 103 -11.79 -10.75 12.41
N ALA A 104 -11.71 -9.50 11.95
CA ALA A 104 -12.77 -8.94 11.13
C ALA A 104 -12.90 -9.68 9.79
N PRO A 105 -14.10 -9.71 9.20
CA PRO A 105 -14.28 -10.19 7.84
C PRO A 105 -13.47 -9.35 6.84
N ILE A 106 -12.71 -10.01 5.97
CA ILE A 106 -11.82 -9.33 5.02
C ILE A 106 -12.55 -8.42 4.02
N HIS A 107 -13.83 -8.69 3.75
CA HIS A 107 -14.62 -7.89 2.80
C HIS A 107 -14.73 -6.42 3.23
N LEU A 108 -14.69 -6.13 4.53
CA LEU A 108 -14.70 -4.76 5.04
C LEU A 108 -13.52 -3.96 4.48
N SER A 109 -12.31 -4.52 4.51
CA SER A 109 -11.14 -3.86 3.93
C SER A 109 -11.11 -3.94 2.41
N LEU A 110 -11.58 -5.02 1.79
CA LEU A 110 -11.64 -5.10 0.31
C LEU A 110 -12.55 -4.02 -0.29
N ASP A 111 -13.73 -3.81 0.30
CA ASP A 111 -14.67 -2.76 -0.13
C ASP A 111 -14.09 -1.37 0.08
N LEU A 112 -13.45 -1.13 1.23
CA LEU A 112 -12.79 0.15 1.53
C LEU A 112 -11.60 0.41 0.61
N ILE A 113 -10.74 -0.58 0.33
CA ILE A 113 -9.61 -0.47 -0.60
C ILE A 113 -10.12 -0.13 -2.00
N LYS A 114 -11.19 -0.78 -2.46
CA LYS A 114 -11.80 -0.51 -3.77
C LYS A 114 -12.28 0.93 -3.89
N ALA A 115 -13.04 1.42 -2.91
CA ALA A 115 -13.53 2.79 -2.90
C ALA A 115 -12.40 3.82 -2.76
N LEU A 116 -11.46 3.57 -1.85
CA LEU A 116 -10.29 4.40 -1.61
C LEU A 116 -9.44 4.53 -2.88
N HIS A 117 -9.09 3.42 -3.52
CA HIS A 117 -8.24 3.44 -4.72
C HIS A 117 -8.94 4.11 -5.90
N ALA A 118 -10.24 3.90 -6.10
CA ALA A 118 -10.98 4.60 -7.14
C ALA A 118 -10.89 6.14 -6.96
N LYS A 119 -11.10 6.62 -5.73
CA LYS A 119 -10.97 8.04 -5.39
C LYS A 119 -9.53 8.54 -5.47
N TRP A 120 -8.59 7.75 -4.99
CA TRP A 120 -7.17 8.09 -4.96
C TRP A 120 -6.61 8.20 -6.38
N VAL A 121 -6.87 7.22 -7.25
CA VAL A 121 -6.46 7.23 -8.65
C VAL A 121 -7.06 8.41 -9.41
N TYR A 122 -8.35 8.71 -9.20
CA TYR A 122 -8.96 9.91 -9.80
C TYR A 122 -8.21 11.18 -9.39
N PHE A 123 -7.87 11.29 -8.11
CA PHE A 123 -7.08 12.40 -7.59
C PHE A 123 -5.66 12.45 -8.14
N LEU A 124 -4.93 11.32 -8.19
CA LEU A 124 -3.55 11.24 -8.70
C LEU A 124 -3.46 11.61 -10.18
N LYS A 125 -4.43 11.18 -11.00
CA LYS A 125 -4.50 11.52 -12.44
C LYS A 125 -4.73 13.02 -12.68
N GLY A 126 -5.17 13.78 -11.67
CA GLY A 126 -5.41 15.23 -11.76
C GLY A 126 -4.26 16.10 -11.25
N LEU A 127 -3.16 15.53 -10.75
CA LEU A 127 -2.04 16.30 -10.22
C LEU A 127 -1.21 16.93 -11.35
N SER A 128 -0.80 18.18 -11.16
CA SER A 128 0.14 18.86 -12.05
C SER A 128 1.59 18.42 -11.80
N ASP A 129 2.51 18.75 -12.71
CA ASP A 129 3.95 18.52 -12.51
C ASP A 129 4.47 19.27 -11.27
N GLU A 130 3.91 20.45 -10.97
CA GLU A 130 4.23 21.22 -9.76
C GLU A 130 3.74 20.52 -8.50
N ASP A 131 2.50 20.02 -8.50
CA ASP A 131 1.95 19.26 -7.37
C ASP A 131 2.75 17.99 -7.09
N LEU A 132 3.17 17.27 -8.14
CA LEU A 132 4.01 16.09 -8.02
C LEU A 132 5.38 16.37 -7.38
N GLY A 133 5.87 17.61 -7.50
CA GLY A 133 7.09 18.10 -6.87
C GLY A 133 6.92 18.52 -5.40
N LYS A 134 5.69 18.65 -4.88
CA LYS A 134 5.47 18.93 -3.46
C LYS A 134 5.91 17.74 -2.61
N VAL A 135 6.33 18.05 -1.39
CA VAL A 135 6.92 17.07 -0.48
C VAL A 135 6.22 17.09 0.87
N PHE A 136 6.32 15.97 1.59
CA PHE A 136 6.11 15.92 3.03
C PHE A 136 7.37 15.39 3.71
N ILE A 137 7.49 15.60 5.01
CA ILE A 137 8.61 15.10 5.81
C ILE A 137 8.17 13.86 6.58
N HIS A 138 8.85 12.74 6.35
CA HIS A 138 8.68 11.55 7.18
C HIS A 138 9.45 11.75 8.51
N PRO A 139 8.80 11.62 9.68
CA PRO A 139 9.42 11.94 10.97
C PRO A 139 10.56 10.98 11.33
N GLU A 140 10.51 9.75 10.83
CA GLU A 140 11.64 8.83 10.93
C GLU A 140 12.70 9.25 9.90
N GLY A 141 13.85 9.71 10.41
CA GLY A 141 15.01 10.09 9.59
C GLY A 141 14.95 11.49 8.98
N ASP A 142 13.90 12.27 9.23
CA ASP A 142 13.72 13.64 8.70
C ASP A 142 13.85 13.68 7.17
N VAL A 143 13.21 12.72 6.50
CA VAL A 143 13.36 12.50 5.05
C VAL A 143 12.22 13.19 4.32
N ALA A 144 12.56 14.09 3.40
CA ALA A 144 11.60 14.67 2.46
C ALA A 144 11.24 13.65 1.37
N ILE A 145 9.95 13.38 1.21
CA ILE A 145 9.41 12.48 0.19
C ILE A 145 8.50 13.30 -0.73
N SER A 146 8.81 13.29 -2.02
CA SER A 146 7.96 13.93 -3.05
C SER A 146 6.70 13.13 -3.31
N LEU A 147 5.63 13.80 -3.74
CA LEU A 147 4.41 13.10 -4.14
C LEU A 147 4.63 12.17 -5.32
N ALA A 148 5.50 12.52 -6.27
CA ALA A 148 5.92 11.62 -7.34
C ALA A 148 6.55 10.32 -6.82
N GLU A 149 7.42 10.43 -5.81
CA GLU A 149 8.06 9.28 -5.17
C GLU A 149 7.06 8.45 -4.36
N ASP A 150 6.16 9.10 -3.61
CA ASP A 150 5.18 8.42 -2.76
C ASP A 150 4.18 7.59 -3.60
N ILE A 151 3.85 8.02 -4.82
CA ILE A 151 3.09 7.20 -5.79
C ILE A 151 3.83 5.88 -6.05
N GLY A 152 5.15 5.94 -6.28
CA GLY A 152 5.98 4.77 -6.52
C GLY A 152 6.10 3.87 -5.29
N ILE A 153 6.23 4.46 -4.10
CA ILE A 153 6.24 3.73 -2.82
C ILE A 153 4.95 2.93 -2.66
N TYR A 154 3.78 3.54 -2.88
CA TYR A 154 2.49 2.86 -2.72
C TYR A 154 2.18 1.85 -3.83
N ALA A 155 2.65 2.07 -5.06
CA ALA A 155 2.60 1.06 -6.11
C ALA A 155 3.44 -0.18 -5.75
N TRP A 156 4.66 0.03 -5.25
CA TRP A 156 5.50 -1.06 -4.74
C TRP A 156 4.86 -1.75 -3.52
N HIS A 157 4.39 -0.99 -2.54
CA HIS A 157 3.79 -1.52 -1.31
C HIS A 157 2.58 -2.41 -1.60
N GLY A 158 1.69 -1.97 -2.50
CA GLY A 158 0.56 -2.77 -2.96
C GLY A 158 1.00 -4.09 -3.60
N ASN A 159 1.91 -4.03 -4.57
CA ASN A 159 2.45 -5.22 -5.24
C ASN A 159 3.23 -6.13 -4.28
N HIS A 160 3.91 -5.54 -3.30
CA HIS A 160 4.67 -6.24 -2.26
C HIS A 160 3.77 -7.08 -1.36
N HIS A 161 2.65 -6.53 -0.88
CA HIS A 161 1.70 -7.29 -0.08
C HIS A 161 0.85 -8.26 -0.93
N LEU A 162 0.58 -7.93 -2.19
CA LEU A 162 -0.02 -8.89 -3.12
C LEU A 162 0.88 -10.13 -3.29
N ALA A 163 2.20 -9.95 -3.37
CA ALA A 163 3.16 -11.05 -3.42
C ALA A 163 3.14 -11.92 -2.15
N HIS A 164 2.99 -11.31 -0.96
CA HIS A 164 2.79 -12.08 0.29
C HIS A 164 1.51 -12.94 0.24
N LEU A 165 0.41 -12.39 -0.27
CA LEU A 165 -0.83 -13.17 -0.45
C LEU A 165 -0.65 -14.29 -1.49
N GLN A 166 0.13 -14.06 -2.55
CA GLN A 166 0.44 -15.08 -3.56
C GLN A 166 1.29 -16.22 -2.99
N ILE A 167 2.16 -15.95 -2.02
CA ILE A 167 2.93 -16.98 -1.30
C ILE A 167 1.96 -17.91 -0.55
N ILE A 168 1.00 -17.34 0.19
CA ILE A 168 -0.03 -18.12 0.91
C ILE A 168 -0.89 -18.93 -0.07
N ALA A 169 -1.21 -18.36 -1.23
CA ALA A 169 -1.96 -19.04 -2.28
C ALA A 169 -1.15 -20.13 -3.02
N GLY A 170 0.17 -20.23 -2.81
CA GLY A 170 1.04 -21.12 -3.58
C GLY A 170 1.17 -20.74 -5.06
N THR A 171 0.93 -19.46 -5.40
CA THR A 171 0.94 -18.94 -6.79
C THR A 171 2.09 -17.97 -7.07
N PHE A 172 2.88 -17.62 -6.05
CA PHE A 172 4.07 -16.79 -6.22
C PHE A 172 5.16 -17.58 -6.95
N LYS A 173 5.74 -16.98 -8.00
CA LYS A 173 6.77 -17.59 -8.84
C LYS A 173 8.10 -16.88 -8.68
#